data_AF-A0A7R9AWY3-F1
#
_entry.id   AF-A0A7R9AWY3-F1
#
_cell.length_a   1.000
_cell.length_b   1.000
_cell.length_c   1.000
_cell.angle_alpha   90.00
_cell.angle_beta   90.00
_cell.angle_gamma   90.00
#
_symmetry.space_group_name_H-M   'P 1'
#
loop_
_entity.id
_entity.type
_entity.pdbx_description
1 polymer ?
#
loop_
_entity_poly.entity_id
_entity_poly.type
_entity_poly.pdbx_seq_one_letter_code
_entity_poly.pdbx_strand_id
1 'polypeptide(L)'
;MASLIRTIRPLLGVTQKQVAVLLTARNYSDEGMPLTFAAANQIFYDSKTVKQVDVPSFSGTFGILPKHVPTLAVLKPGVVTVFENDGSNQKIFVSSGTISINDDASVQVLAEEACPVDHIDLSAARDILNKAQSEFASATTEQAKAEAAIAIEVGEALVKASE
;
A
#
# COMPACT_ATOMS: atom_id res chain seq x y z
N MET A 1 72.46 -7.99 -47.46
CA MET A 1 71.44 -8.82 -48.14
C MET A 1 70.60 -9.52 -47.08
N ALA A 2 69.32 -9.13 -46.96
CA ALA A 2 68.12 -9.77 -46.36
C ALA A 2 68.30 -10.97 -45.39
N SER A 3 67.57 -11.15 -44.29
CA SER A 3 66.13 -10.93 -44.09
C SER A 3 65.77 -11.15 -42.61
N LEU A 4 64.90 -10.30 -42.06
CA LEU A 4 64.18 -10.49 -40.79
C LEU A 4 63.09 -11.57 -40.95
N ILE A 5 63.08 -12.59 -40.08
CA ILE A 5 61.88 -13.44 -39.91
C ILE A 5 61.48 -13.42 -38.43
N ARG A 6 60.44 -12.62 -38.17
CA ARG A 6 59.75 -12.45 -36.90
C ARG A 6 58.69 -13.56 -36.79
N THR A 7 58.94 -14.58 -35.97
CA THR A 7 57.93 -15.62 -35.69
C THR A 7 57.00 -15.18 -34.57
N ILE A 8 55.72 -15.16 -34.90
CA ILE A 8 54.60 -14.67 -34.09
C ILE A 8 54.19 -15.77 -33.10
N ARG A 9 54.14 -15.45 -31.79
CA ARG A 9 53.51 -16.31 -30.76
C ARG A 9 51.99 -16.33 -30.98
N PRO A 10 51.31 -17.50 -30.99
CA PRO A 10 49.86 -17.52 -30.94
C PRO A 10 49.42 -17.28 -29.49
N LEU A 11 48.63 -16.23 -29.28
CA LEU A 11 47.85 -16.04 -28.06
C LEU A 11 46.72 -17.07 -28.06
N LEU A 12 46.85 -18.12 -27.25
CA LEU A 12 45.75 -19.03 -26.95
C LEU A 12 44.76 -18.28 -26.06
N GLY A 13 43.79 -17.61 -26.69
CA GLY A 13 42.67 -16.99 -25.99
C GLY A 13 41.79 -18.06 -25.37
N VAL A 14 41.79 -18.13 -24.04
CA VAL A 14 40.79 -18.88 -23.27
C VAL A 14 39.44 -18.21 -23.50
N THR A 15 38.63 -18.77 -24.39
CA THR A 15 37.23 -18.37 -24.54
C THR A 15 36.47 -18.90 -23.33
N GLN A 16 36.36 -18.08 -22.28
CA GLN A 16 35.37 -18.30 -21.24
C GLN A 16 33.98 -18.26 -21.90
N LYS A 17 33.39 -19.44 -22.12
CA LYS A 17 31.96 -19.56 -22.37
C LYS A 17 31.25 -18.96 -21.16
N GLN A 18 30.74 -17.73 -21.33
CA GLN A 18 29.78 -17.17 -20.41
C GLN A 18 28.55 -18.08 -20.45
N VAL A 19 28.43 -18.94 -19.45
CA VAL A 19 27.18 -19.64 -19.15
C VAL A 19 26.25 -18.55 -18.63
N ALA A 20 25.41 -18.01 -19.52
CA ALA A 20 24.34 -17.12 -19.14
C ALA A 20 23.40 -17.92 -18.23
N VAL A 21 23.52 -17.71 -16.92
CA VAL A 21 22.53 -18.15 -15.97
C VAL A 21 21.26 -17.40 -16.34
N LEU A 22 20.30 -18.12 -16.92
CA LEU A 22 18.94 -17.63 -17.13
C LEU A 22 18.33 -17.43 -15.74
N LEU A 23 18.65 -16.29 -15.11
CA LEU A 23 17.88 -15.77 -14.00
C LEU A 23 16.50 -15.53 -14.58
N THR A 24 15.57 -16.44 -14.32
CA THR A 24 14.15 -16.20 -14.54
C THR A 24 13.78 -15.01 -13.66
N ALA A 25 13.84 -13.80 -14.23
CA ALA A 25 13.32 -12.62 -13.59
C ALA A 25 11.86 -12.91 -13.26
N ARG A 26 11.50 -12.75 -12.00
CA ARG A 26 10.12 -12.90 -11.54
C ARG A 26 9.35 -11.68 -12.05
N ASN A 27 8.92 -11.71 -13.31
CA ASN A 27 8.25 -10.60 -14.01
C ASN A 27 6.86 -10.24 -13.43
N TYR A 28 6.43 -10.87 -12.34
CA TYR A 28 5.15 -10.55 -11.68
C TYR A 28 5.11 -9.12 -11.12
N SER A 29 6.26 -8.46 -10.94
CA SER A 29 6.37 -7.08 -10.48
C SER A 29 6.63 -6.05 -11.58
N ASP A 30 6.83 -6.47 -12.84
CA ASP A 30 7.15 -5.55 -13.95
C ASP A 30 5.89 -4.91 -14.55
N GLU A 31 4.73 -5.56 -14.41
CA GLU A 31 3.46 -4.94 -14.76
C GLU A 31 2.98 -4.13 -13.56
N GLY A 32 2.97 -2.82 -13.73
CA GLY A 32 2.58 -1.88 -12.70
C GLY A 32 1.08 -1.92 -12.39
N MET A 33 0.71 -1.66 -11.13
CA MET A 33 -0.68 -1.58 -10.69
C MET A 33 -1.11 -0.11 -10.66
N PRO A 34 -1.96 0.37 -11.60
CA PRO A 34 -2.45 1.74 -11.55
C PRO A 34 -3.40 1.90 -10.36
N LEU A 35 -2.99 2.72 -9.40
CA LEU A 35 -3.75 3.05 -8.20
C LEU A 35 -4.39 4.43 -8.35
N THR A 36 -5.69 4.46 -8.10
CA THR A 36 -6.41 5.69 -7.76
C THR A 36 -6.80 5.62 -6.30
N PHE A 37 -6.32 6.57 -5.50
CA PHE A 37 -6.69 6.72 -4.10
C PHE A 37 -7.15 8.14 -3.86
N ALA A 38 -8.44 8.28 -3.57
CA ALA A 38 -9.07 9.56 -3.30
C ALA A 38 -9.96 9.48 -2.07
N ALA A 39 -10.08 10.61 -1.39
CA ALA A 39 -11.12 10.89 -0.40
C ALA A 39 -11.88 12.15 -0.81
N ALA A 40 -13.00 12.43 -0.12
CA ALA A 40 -13.81 13.62 -0.41
C ALA A 40 -13.01 14.93 -0.24
N ASN A 41 -12.01 14.92 0.65
CA ASN A 41 -11.17 16.06 0.99
C ASN A 41 -9.95 16.24 0.05
N GLN A 42 -9.36 15.15 -0.46
CA GLN A 42 -8.11 15.17 -1.22
C GLN A 42 -7.95 13.93 -2.10
N ILE A 43 -7.32 14.11 -3.27
CA ILE A 43 -6.83 13.03 -4.12
C ILE A 43 -5.36 12.78 -3.77
N PHE A 44 -5.02 11.56 -3.35
CA PHE A 44 -3.66 11.16 -2.99
C PHE A 44 -2.92 10.54 -4.17
N TYR A 45 -3.62 9.71 -4.94
CA TYR A 45 -3.10 9.04 -6.13
C TYR A 45 -4.13 9.12 -7.25
N ASP A 46 -3.70 9.57 -8.43
CA ASP A 46 -4.50 9.56 -9.65
C ASP A 46 -3.85 8.66 -10.70
N SER A 47 -4.40 7.46 -10.86
CA SER A 47 -3.96 6.45 -11.83
C SER A 47 -2.45 6.22 -11.83
N LYS A 48 -1.78 6.40 -10.68
CA LYS A 48 -0.32 6.32 -10.55
C LYS A 48 0.06 4.86 -10.39
N THR A 49 1.08 4.44 -11.13
CA THR A 49 1.60 3.09 -11.03
C THR A 49 2.33 2.88 -9.70
N VAL A 50 1.87 1.92 -8.90
CA VAL A 50 2.47 1.53 -7.62
C VAL A 50 2.80 0.04 -7.61
N LYS A 51 3.62 -0.37 -6.64
CA LYS A 51 4.10 -1.75 -6.52
C LYS A 51 3.20 -2.63 -5.66
N GLN A 52 2.67 -2.06 -4.58
CA GLN A 52 1.81 -2.77 -3.63
C GLN A 52 0.98 -1.76 -2.85
N VAL A 53 -0.23 -2.15 -2.44
CA VAL A 53 -1.06 -1.38 -1.52
C VAL A 53 -1.61 -2.31 -0.45
N ASP A 54 -1.35 -1.99 0.81
CA ASP A 54 -1.91 -2.72 1.94
C ASP A 54 -3.13 -1.95 2.48
N VAL A 55 -4.27 -2.64 2.56
CA VAL A 55 -5.55 -2.03 2.92
C VAL A 55 -6.20 -2.72 4.12
N PRO A 56 -6.77 -1.95 5.07
CA PRO A 56 -7.61 -2.49 6.12
C PRO A 56 -9.05 -2.68 5.59
N SER A 57 -9.49 -3.94 5.48
CA SER A 57 -10.87 -4.28 5.12
C SER A 57 -11.64 -4.81 6.32
N PHE A 58 -12.97 -4.81 6.23
CA PHE A 58 -13.84 -5.41 7.23
C PHE A 58 -13.54 -6.90 7.49
N SER A 59 -13.10 -7.62 6.45
CA SER A 59 -12.72 -9.05 6.55
C SER A 59 -11.30 -9.28 7.07
N GLY A 60 -10.53 -8.22 7.32
CA GLY A 60 -9.12 -8.29 7.71
C GLY A 60 -8.24 -7.37 6.87
N THR A 61 -6.94 -7.37 7.14
CA THR A 61 -5.96 -6.58 6.39
C THR A 61 -5.29 -7.45 5.33
N PHE A 62 -5.21 -6.96 4.10
CA PHE A 62 -4.54 -7.68 3.01
C PHE A 62 -3.79 -6.73 2.09
N GLY A 63 -2.74 -7.26 1.47
CA GLY A 63 -1.93 -6.56 0.47
C GLY A 63 -2.38 -6.88 -0.94
N ILE A 64 -2.45 -5.85 -1.77
CA ILE A 64 -2.81 -5.92 -3.18
C ILE A 64 -1.54 -5.70 -4.00
N LEU A 65 -1.22 -6.70 -4.83
CA LEU A 65 -0.11 -6.67 -5.76
C LEU A 65 -0.65 -6.67 -7.20
N PRO A 66 0.19 -6.40 -8.22
CA PRO A 66 -0.22 -6.53 -9.61
C PRO A 66 -0.85 -7.90 -9.92
N LYS A 67 -1.90 -7.90 -10.74
CA LYS A 67 -2.67 -9.10 -11.13
C LYS A 67 -3.35 -9.82 -9.95
N HIS A 68 -3.79 -9.07 -8.95
CA HIS A 68 -4.67 -9.59 -7.89
C HIS A 68 -6.03 -10.01 -8.48
N VAL A 69 -6.71 -10.97 -7.84
CA VAL A 69 -8.05 -11.40 -8.24
C VAL A 69 -9.03 -10.22 -8.11
N PRO A 70 -9.88 -9.96 -9.12
CA PRO A 70 -10.90 -8.92 -9.05
C PRO A 70 -11.77 -9.08 -7.81
N THR A 71 -11.90 -8.02 -7.03
CA THR A 71 -12.54 -8.05 -5.70
C THR A 71 -13.13 -6.69 -5.37
N LEU A 72 -14.30 -6.70 -4.73
CA LEU A 72 -14.89 -5.54 -4.06
C LEU A 72 -14.82 -5.75 -2.56
N ALA A 73 -14.37 -4.73 -1.83
CA ALA A 73 -14.28 -4.78 -0.37
C ALA A 73 -14.66 -3.43 0.25
N VAL A 74 -15.03 -3.46 1.52
CA VAL A 74 -15.33 -2.26 2.32
C VAL A 74 -14.16 -2.01 3.28
N LEU A 75 -13.72 -0.76 3.35
CA LEU A 75 -12.64 -0.33 4.24
C LEU A 75 -13.10 -0.29 5.69
N LYS A 76 -12.21 -0.71 6.58
CA LYS A 76 -12.33 -0.54 8.03
C LYS A 76 -11.43 0.63 8.46
N PRO A 77 -11.75 1.37 9.53
CA PRO A 77 -10.87 2.41 10.05
C PRO A 77 -9.45 1.88 10.29
N GLY A 78 -8.44 2.55 9.73
CA GLY A 78 -7.06 2.08 9.83
C GLY A 78 -6.11 2.77 8.86
N VAL A 79 -4.88 2.25 8.77
CA VAL A 79 -3.83 2.81 7.91
C VAL A 79 -3.71 2.02 6.62
N VAL A 80 -3.88 2.71 5.50
CA VAL A 80 -3.50 2.25 4.16
C VAL A 80 -2.03 2.55 3.94
N THR A 81 -1.26 1.56 3.51
CA THR A 81 0.15 1.74 3.17
C THR A 81 0.34 1.52 1.67
N VAL A 82 0.78 2.57 0.96
CA VAL A 82 1.09 2.49 -0.47
C VAL A 82 2.60 2.36 -0.63
N PHE A 83 3.04 1.33 -1.34
CA PHE A 83 4.45 1.12 -1.69
C PHE A 83 4.69 1.56 -3.13
N GLU A 84 5.51 2.58 -3.31
CA GLU A 84 5.84 3.14 -4.62
C GLU A 84 7.00 2.38 -5.28
N ASN A 85 7.18 2.62 -6.59
CA ASN A 85 8.21 1.94 -7.38
C ASN A 85 9.64 2.35 -7.00
N ASP A 86 9.81 3.52 -6.39
CA ASP A 86 11.10 4.02 -5.90
C ASP A 86 11.51 3.41 -4.54
N GLY A 87 10.65 2.57 -3.95
CA GLY A 87 10.85 1.96 -2.65
C GLY A 87 10.39 2.80 -1.48
N SER A 88 9.84 3.99 -1.71
CA SER A 88 9.18 4.79 -0.68
C SER A 88 7.83 4.19 -0.31
N ASN A 89 7.36 4.49 0.91
CA ASN A 89 6.02 4.14 1.35
C ASN A 89 5.29 5.37 1.89
N GLN A 90 4.00 5.47 1.57
CA GLN A 90 3.11 6.51 2.07
C GLN A 90 2.06 5.86 2.96
N LYS A 91 1.94 6.37 4.19
CA LYS A 91 0.96 5.89 5.18
C LYS A 91 -0.16 6.91 5.32
N ILE A 92 -1.37 6.47 5.03
CA ILE A 92 -2.55 7.33 5.03
C ILE A 92 -3.61 6.63 5.88
N PHE A 93 -4.08 7.30 6.92
CA PHE A 93 -5.21 6.84 7.70
C PHE A 93 -6.50 7.06 6.90
N VAL A 94 -7.39 6.07 6.93
CA VAL A 94 -8.72 6.11 6.31
C VAL A 94 -9.78 5.85 7.38
N SER A 95 -10.91 6.56 7.30
CA SER A 95 -12.06 6.34 8.19
C SER A 95 -12.89 5.15 7.72
N SER A 96 -13.43 5.22 6.52
CA SER A 96 -14.34 4.27 5.89
C SER A 96 -14.20 4.39 4.37
N GLY A 97 -14.84 3.49 3.62
CA GLY A 97 -14.89 3.59 2.17
C GLY A 97 -14.94 2.24 1.48
N THR A 98 -14.54 2.22 0.21
CA THR A 98 -14.57 1.03 -0.64
C THR A 98 -13.26 0.82 -1.39
N ILE A 99 -13.03 -0.44 -1.75
CA ILE A 99 -11.93 -0.87 -2.59
C ILE A 99 -12.53 -1.61 -3.78
N SER A 100 -12.10 -1.25 -4.98
CA SER A 100 -12.39 -1.97 -6.21
C SER A 100 -11.11 -2.40 -6.89
N ILE A 101 -10.95 -3.70 -7.09
CA ILE A 101 -9.86 -4.32 -7.84
C ILE A 101 -10.49 -4.89 -9.11
N ASN A 102 -10.04 -4.40 -10.26
CA ASN A 102 -10.56 -4.77 -11.57
C ASN A 102 -9.65 -5.80 -12.26
N ASP A 103 -10.18 -6.44 -13.31
CA ASP A 103 -9.47 -7.47 -14.08
C ASP A 103 -8.29 -6.93 -14.90
N ASP A 104 -8.31 -5.62 -15.21
CA ASP A 104 -7.21 -4.90 -15.85
C ASP A 104 -6.09 -4.49 -14.88
N ALA A 105 -6.10 -5.05 -13.66
CA ALA A 105 -5.21 -4.74 -12.54
C ALA A 105 -5.32 -3.30 -12.01
N SER A 106 -6.32 -2.51 -12.44
CA SER A 106 -6.57 -1.21 -11.83
C SER A 106 -7.19 -1.36 -10.43
N VAL A 107 -6.69 -0.53 -9.51
CA VAL A 107 -7.14 -0.52 -8.11
C VAL A 107 -7.64 0.86 -7.77
N GLN A 108 -8.86 0.92 -7.23
CA GLN A 108 -9.49 2.14 -6.76
C GLN A 108 -9.77 2.00 -5.27
N VAL A 109 -9.17 2.89 -4.49
CA VAL A 109 -9.42 3.05 -3.06
C VAL A 109 -10.16 4.37 -2.89
N LEU A 110 -11.42 4.32 -2.50
CA LEU A 110 -12.26 5.51 -2.32
C LEU A 110 -12.66 5.58 -0.86
N ALA A 111 -12.05 6.52 -0.13
CA ALA A 111 -12.35 6.74 1.27
C ALA A 111 -13.33 7.91 1.46
N GLU A 112 -14.07 7.90 2.56
CA GLU A 112 -14.90 9.06 2.91
C GLU A 112 -14.02 10.19 3.44
N GLU A 113 -13.21 9.90 4.46
CA GLU A 113 -12.16 10.78 4.96
C GLU A 113 -10.82 10.03 4.99
N ALA A 114 -9.76 10.73 4.59
CA ALA A 114 -8.40 10.23 4.66
C ALA A 114 -7.44 11.34 5.07
N CYS A 115 -6.41 10.97 5.83
CA CYS A 115 -5.40 11.89 6.36
C CYS A 115 -4.02 11.22 6.36
N PRO A 116 -2.94 11.89 5.91
CA PRO A 116 -1.59 11.41 6.13
C PRO A 116 -1.33 11.16 7.61
N VAL A 117 -0.69 10.05 7.95
CA VAL A 117 -0.43 9.70 9.37
C VAL A 117 0.38 10.78 10.08
N ASP A 118 1.28 11.45 9.37
CA ASP A 118 2.13 12.53 9.91
C ASP A 118 1.33 13.77 10.39
N HIS A 119 0.07 13.91 9.96
CA HIS A 119 -0.80 15.03 10.33
C HIS A 119 -1.73 14.70 11.51
N ILE A 120 -1.66 13.47 12.05
CA ILE A 120 -2.53 13.04 13.13
C ILE A 120 -1.87 13.40 14.47
N ASP A 121 -2.60 14.16 15.29
CA ASP A 121 -2.20 14.44 16.66
C ASP A 121 -2.69 13.33 17.60
N LEU A 122 -1.73 12.67 18.27
CA LEU A 122 -1.99 11.61 19.23
C LEU A 122 -2.79 12.12 20.44
N SER A 123 -2.63 13.37 20.86
CA SER A 123 -3.38 13.90 21.99
C SER A 123 -4.87 14.05 21.64
N ALA A 124 -5.17 14.65 20.49
CA ALA A 124 -6.52 14.73 19.94
C ALA A 124 -7.15 13.35 19.68
N ALA A 125 -6.37 12.37 19.18
CA ALA A 125 -6.86 11.02 18.96
C ALA A 125 -7.31 10.33 20.27
N ARG A 126 -6.56 10.52 21.36
CA ARG A 126 -6.93 10.00 22.69
C ARG A 126 -8.17 10.68 23.25
N ASP A 127 -8.32 11.98 23.03
CA ASP A 127 -9.51 12.72 23.46
C ASP A 127 -10.77 12.22 22.74
N ILE A 128 -10.67 11.93 21.43
CA ILE A 128 -11.75 11.31 20.65
C ILE A 128 -12.14 9.95 21.23
N LEU A 129 -11.15 9.09 21.50
CA LEU A 129 -11.38 7.76 22.09
C LEU A 129 -12.07 7.87 23.46
N ASN A 130 -11.56 8.72 24.36
CA ASN A 130 -12.13 8.90 25.70
C ASN A 130 -13.57 9.42 25.63
N LYS A 131 -13.85 10.36 24.72
CA LYS A 131 -15.20 10.87 24.49
C LYS A 131 -16.14 9.77 24.00
N ALA A 132 -15.73 8.98 23.02
CA ALA A 132 -16.51 7.87 22.49
C ALA A 132 -16.81 6.80 23.56
N GLN A 133 -15.83 6.49 24.42
CA GLN A 133 -16.03 5.58 25.55
C GLN A 133 -17.03 6.11 26.58
N SER A 134 -16.97 7.41 26.89
CA SER A 134 -17.95 8.05 27.78
C SER A 134 -19.35 8.04 27.18
N GLU A 135 -19.48 8.33 25.89
CA GLU A 135 -20.76 8.28 25.17
C GLU A 135 -21.36 6.88 25.19
N PHE A 136 -20.54 5.85 24.92
CA PHE A 136 -20.95 4.45 25.00
C PHE A 136 -21.46 4.07 26.40
N ALA A 137 -20.76 4.49 27.45
CA ALA A 137 -21.17 4.22 28.84
C ALA A 137 -22.49 4.93 29.22
N SER A 138 -22.76 6.10 28.63
CA SER A 138 -23.97 6.88 28.89
C SER A 138 -25.16 6.52 28.00
N ALA A 139 -24.93 5.75 26.92
CA ALA A 139 -25.94 5.44 25.92
C ALA A 139 -27.02 4.50 26.45
N THR A 140 -28.28 4.93 26.34
CA THR A 140 -29.45 4.18 26.84
C THR A 140 -30.16 3.38 25.75
N THR A 141 -30.06 3.80 24.49
CA THR A 141 -30.65 3.12 23.33
C THR A 141 -29.62 2.23 22.64
N GLU A 142 -30.09 1.13 22.05
CA GLU A 142 -29.20 0.23 21.30
C GLU A 142 -28.57 0.91 20.08
N GLN A 143 -29.30 1.83 19.43
CA GLN A 143 -28.74 2.63 18.35
C GLN A 143 -27.58 3.53 18.82
N ALA A 144 -27.76 4.25 19.93
CA ALA A 144 -26.70 5.11 20.46
C ALA A 144 -25.47 4.30 20.91
N LYS A 145 -25.67 3.09 21.45
CA LYS A 145 -24.56 2.18 21.77
C LYS A 145 -23.82 1.72 20.51
N ALA A 146 -24.53 1.40 19.44
CA ALA A 146 -23.92 0.98 18.18
C ALA A 146 -23.10 2.12 17.54
N GLU A 147 -23.65 3.34 17.51
CA GLU A 147 -22.94 4.53 17.03
C GLU A 147 -21.68 4.83 17.85
N ALA A 148 -21.79 4.78 19.19
CA ALA A 148 -20.65 4.98 20.07
C ALA A 148 -19.60 3.84 19.94
N ALA A 149 -20.02 2.60 19.69
CA ALA A 149 -19.10 1.49 19.45
C ALA A 149 -18.29 1.69 18.15
N ILE A 150 -18.92 2.19 17.08
CA ILE A 150 -18.23 2.55 15.84
C ILE A 150 -17.23 3.69 16.10
N ALA A 151 -17.62 4.69 16.90
CA ALA A 151 -16.73 5.79 17.27
C ALA A 151 -15.52 5.32 18.10
N ILE A 152 -15.71 4.35 19.01
CA ILE A 152 -14.61 3.71 19.74
C ILE A 152 -13.67 2.99 18.77
N GLU A 153 -14.20 2.23 17.81
CA GLU A 153 -13.40 1.53 16.81
C GLU A 153 -12.52 2.48 15.99
N VAL A 154 -13.08 3.62 15.57
CA VAL A 154 -12.32 4.68 14.88
C VAL A 154 -11.28 5.31 15.81
N GLY A 155 -11.65 5.63 17.04
CA GLY A 155 -10.74 6.23 18.03
C GLY A 155 -9.54 5.33 18.36
N GLU A 156 -9.77 4.04 18.56
CA GLU A 156 -8.71 3.05 18.75
C GLU A 156 -7.79 2.95 17.53
N ALA A 157 -8.35 2.98 16.32
CA ALA A 157 -7.57 2.95 15.09
C ALA A 157 -6.70 4.20 14.94
N LEU A 158 -7.21 5.39 15.29
CA LEU A 158 -6.47 6.66 15.27
C LEU A 158 -5.29 6.64 16.26
N VAL A 159 -5.53 6.15 17.48
CA VAL A 159 -4.46 6.02 18.49
C VAL A 159 -3.38 5.05 18.00
N LYS A 160 -3.77 3.87 17.50
CA LYS A 160 -2.83 2.88 16.94
C LYS A 160 -2.06 3.40 15.73
N ALA A 161 -2.65 4.28 14.93
CA ALA A 161 -1.98 4.88 13.77
C ALA A 161 -0.92 5.91 14.17
N SER A 162 -1.07 6.52 15.35
CA SER A 162 -0.24 7.64 15.83
C SER A 162 0.88 7.21 16.80
N GLU A 163 0.91 5.94 17.21
CA GLU A 163 1.92 5.32 18.08
C GLU A 163 3.10 4.75 17.28
#